data_AF-A0A151M3C5-F1
#
_entry.id   AF-A0A151M3C5-F1
#
_cell.length_a   1.000
_cell.length_b   1.000
_cell.length_c   1.000
_cell.angle_alpha   90.00
_cell.angle_beta   90.00
_cell.angle_gamma   90.00
#
_symmetry.space_group_name_H-M   'P 1'
#
loop_
_entity.id
_entity.type
_entity.pdbx_description
1 polymer ?
#
loop_
_entity_poly.entity_id
_entity_poly.type
_entity_poly.pdbx_seq_one_letter_code
_entity_poly.pdbx_strand_id
1 'polypeptide(L)'
;MADEYVRITVPELKELAKERGLHVTGRLKKDELIKLLCTGESGTASASRLSSPELNPGTPTRSPSPEAAGRSPSERERQRLHEIELKRMELEQRRMECEEKKKQRQLEKEQLAVKRMELEAQHEREREQLEERRMEREARLEA
;
A
#
# COMPACT_ATOMS: atom_id res chain seq x y z
N MET A 1 15.15 -15.03 -14.42
CA MET A 1 14.79 -13.61 -14.65
C MET A 1 13.39 -13.27 -14.15
N ALA A 2 12.36 -14.11 -14.36
CA ALA A 2 11.00 -13.80 -13.88
C ALA A 2 10.86 -13.75 -12.35
N ASP A 3 11.64 -14.55 -11.61
CA ASP A 3 11.53 -14.67 -10.14
C ASP A 3 11.88 -13.39 -9.37
N GLU A 4 12.67 -12.50 -9.97
CA GLU A 4 13.03 -11.21 -9.38
C GLU A 4 11.83 -10.24 -9.41
N TYR A 5 11.11 -10.19 -10.53
CA TYR A 5 9.95 -9.32 -10.71
C TYR A 5 8.71 -9.76 -9.92
N VAL A 6 8.62 -11.04 -9.54
CA VAL A 6 7.52 -11.55 -8.69
C VAL A 6 7.54 -10.93 -7.30
N ARG A 7 8.73 -10.55 -6.79
CA ARG A 7 8.88 -9.94 -5.46
C ARG A 7 8.61 -8.43 -5.46
N ILE A 8 8.61 -7.81 -6.64
CA ILE A 8 8.47 -6.37 -6.83
C ILE A 8 6.97 -5.98 -6.87
N THR A 9 6.64 -4.77 -6.44
CA THR A 9 5.26 -4.26 -6.43
C THR A 9 4.81 -3.78 -7.81
N VAL A 10 3.49 -3.72 -8.06
CA VAL A 10 2.94 -3.25 -9.34
C VAL A 10 3.41 -1.83 -9.70
N PRO A 11 3.47 -0.85 -8.78
CA PRO A 11 4.01 0.48 -9.08
C PRO A 11 5.48 0.44 -9.55
N GLU A 12 6.33 -0.32 -8.87
CA GLU A 12 7.75 -0.45 -9.23
C GLU A 12 7.93 -1.15 -10.59
N LEU A 13 7.12 -2.16 -10.90
CA LEU A 13 7.11 -2.79 -12.23
C LEU A 13 6.69 -1.80 -13.34
N LYS A 14 5.79 -0.86 -13.04
CA LYS A 14 5.38 0.19 -13.99
C LYS A 14 6.53 1.18 -14.23
N GLU A 15 7.28 1.55 -13.21
CA GLU A 15 8.45 2.42 -13.36
C GLU A 15 9.55 1.72 -14.16
N LEU A 16 9.89 0.47 -13.85
CA LEU A 16 10.87 -0.31 -14.61
C LEU A 16 10.50 -0.44 -16.09
N ALA A 17 9.22 -0.64 -16.39
CA ALA A 17 8.75 -0.71 -17.77
C ALA A 17 8.88 0.64 -18.49
N LYS A 18 8.61 1.77 -17.81
CA LYS A 18 8.85 3.12 -18.37
C LYS A 18 10.32 3.39 -18.61
N GLU A 19 11.20 3.01 -17.69
CA GLU A 19 12.66 3.15 -17.84
C GLU A 19 13.18 2.39 -19.06
N ARG A 20 12.55 1.24 -19.36
CA ARG A 20 12.84 0.43 -20.57
C ARG A 20 12.11 0.91 -21.83
N GLY A 21 11.39 2.03 -21.78
CA GLY A 21 10.63 2.57 -22.90
C GLY A 21 9.41 1.71 -23.31
N LEU A 22 8.96 0.80 -22.44
CA LEU A 22 7.81 -0.07 -22.69
C LEU A 22 6.50 0.65 -22.36
N HIS A 23 5.52 0.54 -23.24
CA HIS A 23 4.23 1.19 -23.05
C HIS A 23 3.37 0.44 -22.03
N VAL A 24 3.17 1.05 -20.87
CA VAL A 24 2.33 0.49 -19.80
C VAL A 24 0.96 1.14 -19.79
N THR A 25 -0.07 0.39 -20.17
CA THR A 25 -1.45 0.85 -20.02
C THR A 25 -1.89 0.72 -18.55
N GLY A 26 -2.71 1.66 -18.07
CA GLY A 26 -3.03 1.77 -16.65
C GLY A 26 -3.71 0.53 -16.02
N ARG A 27 -4.28 -0.35 -16.84
CA ARG A 27 -5.05 -1.54 -16.43
C ARG A 27 -4.29 -2.87 -16.51
N LEU A 28 -2.98 -2.87 -16.80
CA LEU A 28 -2.21 -4.11 -16.86
C LEU A 28 -2.12 -4.80 -15.49
N LYS A 29 -2.33 -6.11 -15.47
CA LYS A 29 -2.15 -6.95 -14.28
C LYS A 29 -0.66 -7.16 -14.00
N LYS A 30 -0.32 -7.54 -12.76
CA LYS A 30 1.07 -7.78 -12.34
C LYS A 30 1.78 -8.78 -13.26
N ASP A 31 1.13 -9.89 -13.57
CA ASP A 31 1.72 -10.94 -14.41
C ASP A 31 1.96 -10.47 -15.86
N GLU A 32 1.10 -9.59 -16.37
CA GLU A 32 1.25 -8.98 -17.71
C GLU A 32 2.45 -8.02 -17.75
N LEU A 33 2.68 -7.25 -16.67
CA LEU A 33 3.85 -6.39 -16.52
C LEU A 33 5.14 -7.20 -16.43
N ILE A 34 5.14 -8.28 -15.64
CA ILE A 34 6.28 -9.19 -15.52
C ILE A 34 6.60 -9.82 -16.88
N LYS A 35 5.57 -10.30 -17.59
CA LYS A 35 5.72 -10.87 -18.93
C LYS A 35 6.30 -9.85 -19.90
N LEU A 36 5.78 -8.62 -19.90
CA LEU A 36 6.26 -7.52 -20.76
C LEU A 36 7.74 -7.22 -20.52
N LEU A 37 8.16 -7.11 -19.25
CA LEU A 37 9.54 -6.89 -18.85
C LEU A 37 10.46 -8.05 -19.25
N CYS A 38 9.99 -9.29 -19.12
CA CYS A 38 10.74 -10.47 -19.51
C CYS A 38 10.82 -10.66 -21.03
N THR A 39 9.81 -10.23 -21.80
CA THR A 39 9.79 -10.31 -23.28
C THR A 39 10.53 -9.15 -23.95
N GLY A 40 10.57 -7.97 -23.31
CA GLY A 40 11.22 -6.77 -23.83
C GLY A 40 12.75 -6.85 -23.88
N GLU A 41 13.37 -7.82 -23.21
CA GLU A 41 14.83 -8.04 -23.24
C GLU A 41 15.32 -8.81 -24.48
N SER A 42 14.43 -9.28 -25.37
CA SER A 42 14.81 -10.14 -26.52
C SER A 42 14.73 -9.46 -27.90
N GLY A 43 14.80 -8.13 -27.99
CA GLY A 43 14.59 -7.40 -29.25
C GLY A 43 15.50 -6.20 -29.47
N THR A 44 16.74 -6.48 -29.88
CA THR A 44 17.56 -5.69 -30.83
C THR A 44 17.74 -4.19 -30.61
N ALA A 45 19.00 -3.83 -30.37
CA ALA A 45 19.61 -2.62 -30.92
C ALA A 45 19.17 -2.38 -32.38
N SER A 46 18.83 -1.13 -32.71
CA SER A 46 19.03 -0.65 -34.07
C SER A 46 19.42 0.82 -34.03
N ALA A 47 20.59 1.06 -34.60
CA ALA A 47 21.28 2.33 -34.70
C ALA A 47 20.54 3.33 -35.58
N SER A 48 20.94 4.60 -35.41
CA SER A 48 21.10 5.64 -36.42
C SER A 48 20.21 5.57 -37.66
N ARG A 49 19.30 6.54 -37.82
CA ARG A 49 19.18 7.29 -39.10
C ARG A 49 18.87 8.76 -38.83
N LEU A 50 19.93 9.57 -38.92
CA LEU A 50 19.88 10.89 -39.52
C LEU A 50 19.14 10.79 -40.86
N SER A 51 18.11 11.62 -41.06
CA SER A 51 17.67 12.11 -42.36
C SER A 51 16.80 13.33 -42.13
N SER A 52 17.40 14.51 -42.26
CA SER A 52 16.69 15.67 -42.79
C SER A 52 16.14 15.33 -44.17
N PRO A 53 14.95 15.83 -44.50
CA PRO A 53 14.77 16.48 -45.78
C PRO A 53 14.22 17.89 -45.57
N GLU A 54 15.04 18.84 -46.00
CA GLU A 54 14.74 20.08 -46.71
C GLU A 54 13.25 20.41 -46.99
N LEU A 55 12.88 21.62 -46.53
CA LEU A 55 11.93 22.60 -47.09
C LEU A 55 10.69 22.10 -47.87
N ASN A 56 9.51 22.33 -47.28
CA ASN A 56 8.32 22.81 -48.02
C ASN A 56 7.55 23.83 -47.14
N PRO A 57 7.39 25.10 -47.56
CA PRO A 57 6.48 26.05 -46.92
C PRO A 57 5.07 25.81 -47.45
N GLY A 58 4.33 24.92 -46.79
CA GLY A 58 2.96 24.59 -47.16
C GLY A 58 2.09 24.45 -45.92
N THR A 59 1.57 25.57 -45.41
CA THR A 59 0.38 25.57 -44.57
C THR A 59 -0.78 25.01 -45.39
N PRO A 60 -1.58 24.09 -44.82
CA PRO A 60 -2.73 24.55 -44.07
C PRO A 60 -2.92 23.79 -42.75
N THR A 61 -2.97 24.59 -41.69
CA THR A 61 -4.01 24.55 -40.66
C THR A 61 -4.73 23.21 -40.52
N ARG A 62 -4.20 22.33 -39.66
CA ARG A 62 -5.01 21.32 -38.99
C ARG A 62 -5.10 21.72 -37.53
N SER A 63 -6.25 22.30 -37.22
CA SER A 63 -6.68 22.87 -35.95
C SER A 63 -6.28 22.02 -34.73
N PRO A 64 -5.72 22.63 -33.67
CA PRO A 64 -5.74 21.99 -32.37
C PRO A 64 -7.20 21.85 -31.94
N SER A 65 -7.60 20.63 -31.55
CA SER A 65 -8.89 20.37 -30.91
C SER A 65 -9.09 21.34 -29.74
N PRO A 66 -10.22 22.08 -29.67
CA PRO A 66 -10.38 23.21 -28.74
C PRO A 66 -10.89 22.80 -27.35
N GLU A 67 -10.90 21.52 -26.97
CA GLU A 67 -11.44 21.12 -25.67
C GLU A 67 -10.54 21.44 -24.46
N ALA A 68 -9.31 21.92 -24.70
CA ALA A 68 -8.41 22.37 -23.62
C ALA A 68 -8.20 23.89 -23.59
N ALA A 69 -8.86 24.67 -24.45
CA ALA A 69 -8.62 26.11 -24.60
C ALA A 69 -9.62 27.01 -23.83
N GLY A 70 -10.62 26.43 -23.16
CA GLY A 70 -11.71 27.19 -22.53
C GLY A 70 -11.56 27.49 -21.04
N ARG A 71 -10.60 26.88 -20.34
CA ARG A 71 -10.40 27.15 -18.90
C ARG A 71 -9.26 28.11 -18.70
N SER A 72 -9.56 29.24 -18.10
CA SER A 72 -8.54 30.21 -17.70
C SER A 72 -7.49 29.52 -16.81
N PRO A 73 -6.21 29.94 -16.85
CA PRO A 73 -5.19 29.41 -15.93
C PRO A 73 -5.66 29.44 -14.47
N SER A 74 -6.45 30.45 -14.10
CA SER A 74 -7.08 30.61 -12.79
C SER A 74 -8.09 29.52 -12.44
N GLU A 75 -8.94 29.06 -13.37
CA GLU A 75 -9.89 27.97 -13.10
C GLU A 75 -9.18 26.64 -12.86
N ARG A 76 -8.09 26.39 -13.60
CA ARG A 76 -7.29 25.18 -13.42
C ARG A 76 -6.59 25.17 -12.06
N GLU A 77 -6.13 26.33 -11.60
CA GLU A 77 -5.58 26.50 -10.26
C GLU A 77 -6.62 26.29 -9.16
N ARG A 78 -7.82 26.88 -9.31
CA ARG A 78 -8.93 26.68 -8.38
C ARG A 78 -9.32 25.20 -8.28
N GLN A 79 -9.36 24.50 -9.41
CA GLN A 79 -9.66 23.07 -9.43
C GLN A 79 -8.58 22.24 -8.72
N ARG A 80 -7.29 22.57 -8.91
CA ARG A 80 -6.19 21.93 -8.19
C ARG A 80 -6.25 22.17 -6.68
N LEU A 81 -6.54 23.40 -6.25
CA LEU A 81 -6.69 23.73 -4.83
C LEU A 81 -7.84 22.95 -4.20
N HIS A 82 -8.98 22.87 -4.89
CA HIS A 82 -10.12 22.08 -4.42
C HIS A 82 -9.80 20.58 -4.29
N GLU A 83 -9.07 20.02 -5.26
CA GLU A 83 -8.61 18.63 -5.20
C GLU A 83 -7.64 18.40 -4.02
N ILE A 84 -6.74 19.36 -3.76
CA ILE A 84 -5.82 19.30 -2.61
C ILE A 84 -6.61 19.35 -1.29
N GLU A 85 -7.62 20.21 -1.20
CA GLU A 85 -8.48 20.33 -0.01
C GLU A 85 -9.25 19.04 0.26
N LEU A 86 -9.84 18.43 -0.78
CA LEU A 86 -10.50 17.12 -0.68
C LEU A 86 -9.54 16.05 -0.16
N LYS A 87 -8.31 15.98 -0.72
CA LYS A 87 -7.29 15.01 -0.27
C LYS A 87 -6.84 15.25 1.17
N ARG A 88 -6.77 16.51 1.61
CA ARG A 88 -6.46 16.83 3.01
C ARG A 88 -7.53 16.30 3.96
N MET A 89 -8.79 16.54 3.63
CA MET A 89 -9.92 16.06 4.42
C MET A 89 -9.96 14.53 4.48
N GLU A 90 -9.74 13.84 3.36
CA GLU A 90 -9.67 12.38 3.32
C GLU A 90 -8.53 11.84 4.20
N LEU A 91 -7.35 12.47 4.14
CA LEU A 91 -6.19 12.06 4.93
C LEU A 91 -6.41 12.29 6.43
N GLU A 92 -7.06 13.38 6.79
CA GLU A 92 -7.47 13.67 8.17
C GLU A 92 -8.46 12.63 8.70
N GLN A 93 -9.47 12.27 7.89
CA GLN A 93 -10.42 11.22 8.24
C GLN A 93 -9.73 9.88 8.48
N ARG A 94 -8.82 9.48 7.59
CA ARG A 94 -8.02 8.25 7.74
C ARG A 94 -7.13 8.29 8.99
N ARG A 95 -6.60 9.46 9.34
CA ARG A 95 -5.79 9.62 10.56
C ARG A 95 -6.64 9.38 11.80
N MET A 96 -7.84 9.97 11.86
CA MET A 96 -8.75 9.76 12.98
C MET A 96 -9.18 8.29 13.09
N GLU A 97 -9.54 7.64 11.98
CA GLU A 97 -9.90 6.21 11.97
C GLU A 97 -8.73 5.34 12.46
N CYS A 98 -7.50 5.63 12.02
CA CYS A 98 -6.31 4.91 12.46
C CYS A 98 -6.06 5.09 13.97
N GLU A 99 -6.28 6.30 14.50
CA GLU A 99 -6.14 6.59 15.92
C GLU A 99 -7.18 5.84 16.76
N GLU A 100 -8.45 5.88 16.35
CA GLU A 100 -9.52 5.13 17.02
C GLU A 100 -9.26 3.62 16.99
N LYS A 101 -8.81 3.08 15.85
CA LYS A 101 -8.43 1.67 15.75
C LYS A 101 -7.26 1.31 16.66
N LYS A 102 -6.29 2.21 16.86
CA LYS A 102 -5.20 2.02 17.82
C LYS A 102 -5.72 2.00 19.25
N LYS A 103 -6.58 2.94 19.63
CA LYS A 103 -7.24 2.97 20.95
C LYS A 103 -8.03 1.70 21.21
N GLN A 104 -8.81 1.25 20.22
CA GLN A 104 -9.60 0.02 20.33
C GLN A 104 -8.71 -1.20 20.57
N ARG A 105 -7.62 -1.35 19.81
CA ARG A 105 -6.64 -2.45 20.00
C ARG A 105 -5.98 -2.37 21.38
N GLN A 106 -5.71 -1.18 21.86
CA GLN A 106 -5.10 -0.99 23.18
C GLN A 106 -6.06 -1.39 24.29
N LEU A 107 -7.32 -0.97 24.21
CA LEU A 107 -8.37 -1.37 25.16
C LEU A 107 -8.56 -2.89 25.16
N GLU A 108 -8.61 -3.52 23.99
CA GLU A 108 -8.72 -4.98 23.86
C GLU A 108 -7.52 -5.70 24.51
N LYS A 109 -6.31 -5.18 24.28
CA LYS A 109 -5.09 -5.72 24.90
C LYS A 109 -5.12 -5.59 26.42
N GLU A 110 -5.61 -4.47 26.95
CA GLU A 110 -5.77 -4.26 28.39
C GLU A 110 -6.79 -5.22 28.99
N GLN A 111 -7.95 -5.42 28.33
CA GLN A 111 -8.94 -6.40 28.76
C GLN A 111 -8.37 -7.82 28.79
N LEU A 112 -7.61 -8.20 27.77
CA LEU A 112 -6.94 -9.51 27.74
C LEU A 112 -5.90 -9.65 28.86
N ALA A 113 -5.16 -8.58 29.17
CA ALA A 113 -4.20 -8.59 30.26
C ALA A 113 -4.88 -8.77 31.63
N VAL A 114 -5.99 -8.06 31.87
CA VAL A 114 -6.80 -8.22 33.10
C VAL A 114 -7.32 -9.64 33.21
N LYS A 115 -7.92 -10.18 32.14
CA LYS A 115 -8.45 -11.55 32.13
C LYS A 115 -7.36 -12.60 32.39
N ARG A 116 -6.15 -12.37 31.89
CA ARG A 116 -5.00 -13.24 32.14
C ARG A 116 -4.60 -13.22 33.62
N MET A 117 -4.49 -12.03 34.21
CA MET A 117 -4.17 -11.91 35.64
C MET A 117 -5.23 -12.56 36.52
N GLU A 118 -6.51 -12.44 36.18
CA GLU A 118 -7.59 -13.07 36.93
C GLU A 118 -7.52 -14.61 36.88
N LEU A 119 -7.25 -15.19 35.70
CA LEU A 119 -7.05 -16.63 35.56
C LEU A 119 -5.80 -17.11 36.32
N GLU A 120 -4.72 -16.34 36.29
CA GLU A 120 -3.50 -16.65 37.04
C GLU A 120 -3.76 -16.65 38.55
N ALA A 121 -4.47 -15.65 39.06
CA ALA A 121 -4.87 -15.58 40.47
C ALA A 121 -5.82 -16.72 40.87
N GLN A 122 -6.71 -17.16 39.97
CA GLN A 122 -7.56 -18.33 40.21
C GLN A 122 -6.72 -19.60 40.34
N HIS A 123 -5.78 -19.83 39.41
CA HIS A 123 -4.89 -20.98 39.46
C HIS A 123 -4.01 -20.99 40.72
N GLU A 124 -3.54 -19.82 41.16
CA GLU A 124 -2.77 -19.71 42.40
C GLU A 124 -3.61 -20.11 43.62
N ARG A 125 -4.83 -19.59 43.75
CA ARG A 125 -5.76 -19.97 44.84
C ARG A 125 -6.08 -21.46 44.84
N GLU A 126 -6.30 -22.06 43.67
CA GLU A 126 -6.55 -23.51 43.57
C GLU A 126 -5.33 -24.33 44.03
N ARG A 127 -4.13 -23.88 43.66
CA ARG A 127 -2.88 -24.51 44.09
C ARG A 127 -2.69 -24.41 45.60
N GLU A 128 -2.92 -23.24 46.18
CA GLU A 128 -2.85 -23.03 47.63
C GLU A 128 -3.85 -23.92 48.38
N GLN A 129 -5.11 -24.00 47.91
CA GLN A 129 -6.11 -24.88 48.51
C GLN A 129 -5.72 -26.37 48.45
N LEU A 130 -5.10 -26.80 47.36
CA LEU A 130 -4.60 -28.17 47.24
C LEU A 130 -3.45 -28.44 48.21
N GLU A 131 -2.55 -27.48 48.37
CA GLU A 131 -1.43 -27.57 49.31
C GLU A 131 -1.91 -27.56 50.76
N GLU A 132 -2.85 -26.69 51.12
CA GLU A 132 -3.48 -26.65 52.44
C GLU A 132 -4.15 -28.00 52.77
N ARG A 133 -4.95 -28.54 51.84
CA ARG A 133 -5.58 -29.87 52.01
C ARG A 133 -4.56 -30.99 52.14
N ARG A 134 -3.41 -30.87 51.48
CA ARG A 134 -2.33 -31.84 51.61
C ARG A 134 -1.71 -31.75 53.01
N MET A 135 -1.37 -30.54 53.47
CA MET A 135 -0.81 -30.31 54.79
C MET A 135 -1.76 -30.76 55.91
N GLU A 136 -3.07 -30.50 55.79
CA GLU A 136 -4.07 -30.94 56.76
C GLU A 136 -4.12 -32.47 56.87
N ARG A 137 -4.00 -33.18 55.73
CA ARG A 137 -3.96 -34.65 55.71
C ARG A 137 -2.70 -35.19 56.34
N GLU A 138 -1.53 -34.61 56.05
CA GLU A 138 -0.26 -34.99 56.66
C GLU A 138 -0.30 -34.77 58.18
N ALA A 139 -0.78 -33.62 58.65
CA ALA A 139 -0.91 -33.32 60.08
C ALA A 139 -1.84 -34.30 60.82
N ARG A 140 -2.92 -34.76 60.18
CA ARG A 140 -3.82 -35.78 60.76
C ARG A 140 -3.21 -37.17 60.86
N LEU A 141 -2.19 -37.48 60.06
CA LEU A 141 -1.48 -38.76 60.12
C LEU A 141 -0.36 -38.74 61.17
N GLU A 142 0.12 -37.56 61.55
CA GLU A 142 1.17 -37.37 62.58
C GLU A 142 0.62 -37.23 64.00
N ALA A 143 -0.67 -36.94 64.17
CA ALA A 143 -1.37 -36.80 65.46
C ALA A 143 -1.98 -38.13 65.96
#